data_AF-A0A358SLW4-F1
#
_entry.id   AF-A0A358SLW4-F1
#
_cell.length_a   1.000
_cell.length_b   1.000
_cell.length_c   1.000
_cell.angle_alpha   90.00
_cell.angle_beta   90.00
_cell.angle_gamma   90.00
#
_symmetry.space_group_name_H-M   'P 1'
#
loop_
_entity.id
_entity.type
_entity.pdbx_description
1 polymer ?
#
loop_
_entity_poly.entity_id
_entity_poly.type
_entity_poly.pdbx_seq_one_letter_code
_entity_poly.pdbx_strand_id
1 'polypeptide(L)'
;MTVASGPIAIPDSTEPTISLLRELRRGRAARQAGNVAFWIYLAVLIVVAYGGSLVAAAVRDLRHPPPPGAQAAHVLAAAPAALSGLALLLLLILLRDALWRGPVTLPQATVDWLLDTPVDRGRLLRPRFRLSAVLAVLAGAAVGIVPAAALVALGLGGRGAGDVLRRTGAAMLSTALLFGLATGAAGVIERYPASWRWLRRATPAAAAVTAGLAGLAAWAALGRPPAAVATVVLWSGPWGWAAQGTVAAAGGSAPLWPAATALLG
;
A
#
# COMPACT_ATOMS: atom_id res chain seq x y z
N MET A 1 -65.00 37.44 13.53
CA MET A 1 -64.45 36.14 13.96
C MET A 1 -62.99 36.33 14.30
N THR A 2 -62.67 36.41 15.58
CA THR A 2 -61.32 36.65 16.12
C THR A 2 -60.66 35.30 16.42
N VAL A 3 -59.62 34.94 15.66
CA VAL A 3 -58.84 33.71 15.88
C VAL A 3 -57.86 33.98 17.01
N ALA A 4 -58.12 33.39 18.18
CA ALA A 4 -57.24 33.49 19.33
C ALA A 4 -55.91 32.78 19.04
N SER A 5 -54.83 33.55 18.90
CA SER A 5 -53.46 33.06 18.71
C SER A 5 -52.90 32.64 20.08
N GLY A 6 -53.29 31.46 20.57
CA GLY A 6 -52.66 30.87 21.74
C GLY A 6 -51.22 30.46 21.43
N PRO A 7 -50.26 30.62 22.37
CA PRO A 7 -48.87 30.21 22.15
C PRO A 7 -48.83 28.68 21.96
N ILE A 8 -48.39 28.26 20.78
CA ILE A 8 -48.14 26.84 20.48
C ILE A 8 -46.92 26.42 21.28
N ALA A 9 -47.13 25.77 22.42
CA ALA A 9 -46.06 25.15 23.20
C ALA A 9 -45.52 23.95 22.40
N ILE A 10 -44.38 24.13 21.75
CA ILE A 10 -43.66 23.03 21.10
C ILE A 10 -43.05 22.18 22.23
N PRO A 11 -43.48 20.92 22.41
CA PRO A 11 -42.91 20.07 23.45
C PRO A 11 -41.42 19.87 23.22
N ASP A 12 -40.63 20.05 24.27
CA ASP A 12 -39.17 19.92 24.22
C ASP A 12 -38.81 18.45 23.92
N SER A 13 -38.50 18.20 22.66
CA SER A 13 -38.22 16.86 22.10
C SER A 13 -36.71 16.61 21.96
N THR A 14 -35.89 17.44 22.60
CA THR A 14 -34.44 17.40 22.51
C THR A 14 -33.86 16.09 23.04
N GLU A 15 -34.26 15.66 24.24
CA GLU A 15 -33.74 14.46 24.89
C GLU A 15 -34.14 13.15 24.18
N PRO A 16 -35.41 12.95 23.76
CA PRO A 16 -35.81 11.83 22.91
C PRO A 16 -35.07 11.79 21.56
N THR A 17 -34.82 12.95 20.96
CA THR A 17 -34.12 13.02 19.67
C THR A 17 -32.65 12.63 19.81
N ILE A 18 -31.97 13.09 20.87
CA ILE A 18 -30.56 12.74 21.12
C ILE A 18 -30.41 11.24 21.44
N SER A 19 -31.32 10.64 22.21
CA SER A 19 -31.28 9.21 22.52
C SER A 19 -31.47 8.35 21.26
N LEU A 20 -32.45 8.68 20.43
CA LEU A 20 -32.69 8.02 19.14
C LEU A 20 -31.48 8.14 18.20
N LEU A 21 -30.86 9.33 18.12
CA LEU A 21 -29.65 9.53 17.31
C LEU A 21 -28.46 8.71 17.83
N ARG A 22 -28.30 8.57 19.15
CA ARG A 22 -27.24 7.70 19.73
C ARG A 22 -27.47 6.24 19.37
N GLU A 23 -28.72 5.78 19.43
CA GLU A 23 -29.08 4.40 19.08
C GLU A 23 -28.85 4.10 17.60
N LEU A 24 -29.31 4.98 16.70
CA LEU A 24 -29.05 4.87 15.26
C LEU A 24 -27.55 4.91 14.93
N ARG A 25 -26.77 5.74 15.64
CA ARG A 25 -25.29 5.77 15.49
C ARG A 25 -24.65 4.47 15.94
N ARG A 26 -25.06 3.88 17.06
CA ARG A 26 -24.55 2.58 17.53
C ARG A 26 -24.81 1.47 16.51
N GLY A 27 -26.02 1.41 15.94
CA GLY A 27 -26.37 0.41 14.93
C GLY A 27 -25.51 0.50 13.67
N ARG A 28 -25.26 1.72 13.16
CA ARG A 28 -24.37 1.92 11.99
C ARG A 28 -22.89 1.68 12.33
N ALA A 29 -22.44 2.15 13.49
CA ALA A 29 -21.07 1.92 13.95
C ALA A 29 -20.77 0.42 14.09
N ALA A 30 -21.71 -0.36 14.65
CA ALA A 30 -21.59 -1.81 14.75
C ALA A 30 -21.54 -2.48 13.37
N ARG A 31 -22.43 -2.10 12.44
CA ARG A 31 -22.40 -2.63 11.06
C ARG A 31 -21.11 -2.29 10.33
N GLN A 32 -20.62 -1.06 10.48
CA GLN A 32 -19.39 -0.62 9.83
C GLN A 32 -18.16 -1.29 10.45
N ALA A 33 -18.12 -1.44 11.78
CA ALA A 33 -17.10 -2.23 12.45
C ALA A 33 -17.12 -3.69 11.98
N GLY A 34 -18.31 -4.28 11.82
CA GLY A 34 -18.47 -5.63 11.28
C GLY A 34 -17.95 -5.75 9.84
N ASN A 35 -18.26 -4.81 8.95
CA ASN A 35 -17.77 -4.82 7.58
C ASN A 35 -16.24 -4.63 7.52
N VAL A 36 -15.68 -3.71 8.31
CA VAL A 36 -14.23 -3.51 8.39
C VAL A 36 -13.54 -4.76 8.96
N ALA A 37 -14.08 -5.33 10.03
CA ALA A 37 -13.58 -6.58 10.61
C ALA A 37 -13.64 -7.74 9.61
N PHE A 38 -14.70 -7.82 8.80
CA PHE A 38 -14.81 -8.80 7.71
C PHE A 38 -13.72 -8.62 6.65
N TRP A 39 -13.46 -7.39 6.19
CA TRP A 39 -12.39 -7.14 5.23
C TRP A 39 -11.00 -7.40 5.81
N ILE A 40 -10.75 -7.03 7.07
CA ILE A 40 -9.50 -7.33 7.77
C ILE A 40 -9.35 -8.86 7.89
N TYR A 41 -10.40 -9.55 8.33
CA TYR A 41 -10.40 -11.00 8.41
C TYR A 41 -10.11 -11.64 7.05
N LEU A 42 -10.77 -11.19 5.98
CA LEU A 42 -10.56 -11.71 4.63
C LEU A 42 -9.13 -11.46 4.15
N ALA A 43 -8.60 -10.25 4.37
CA ALA A 43 -7.21 -9.92 4.01
C ALA A 43 -6.21 -10.77 4.79
N VAL A 44 -6.39 -10.91 6.11
CA VAL A 44 -5.56 -11.77 6.96
C VAL A 44 -5.68 -13.22 6.52
N LEU A 45 -6.87 -13.70 6.21
CA LEU A 45 -7.10 -15.06 5.73
C LEU A 45 -6.38 -15.31 4.39
N ILE A 46 -6.45 -14.37 3.44
CA ILE A 46 -5.72 -14.47 2.17
C ILE A 46 -4.22 -14.46 2.42
N VAL A 47 -3.71 -13.57 3.26
CA VAL A 47 -2.28 -13.49 3.59
C VAL A 47 -1.80 -14.76 4.32
N VAL A 48 -2.59 -15.30 5.24
CA VAL A 48 -2.22 -16.50 6.00
C VAL A 48 -2.37 -17.76 5.15
N ALA A 49 -3.46 -17.90 4.37
CA ALA A 49 -3.67 -19.08 3.53
C ALA A 49 -2.70 -19.10 2.34
N TYR A 50 -2.60 -17.99 1.61
CA TYR A 50 -1.75 -17.89 0.43
C TYR A 50 -0.28 -17.67 0.82
N GLY A 51 -0.01 -16.69 1.69
CA GLY A 51 1.34 -16.46 2.19
C GLY A 51 1.86 -17.63 3.04
N GLY A 52 1.02 -18.23 3.89
CA GLY A 52 1.40 -19.40 4.68
C GLY A 52 1.66 -20.65 3.83
N SER A 53 0.88 -20.89 2.77
CA SER A 53 1.18 -21.99 1.83
C SER A 53 2.48 -21.73 1.05
N LEU A 54 2.73 -20.49 0.63
CA LEU A 54 4.01 -20.13 -0.01
C LEU A 54 5.19 -20.25 0.95
N VAL A 55 5.06 -19.85 2.22
CA VAL A 55 6.09 -20.01 3.26
C VAL A 55 6.30 -21.49 3.58
N ALA A 56 5.25 -22.29 3.66
CA ALA A 56 5.35 -23.73 3.89
C ALA A 56 6.02 -24.45 2.72
N ALA A 57 5.69 -24.08 1.47
CA ALA A 57 6.37 -24.57 0.27
C ALA A 57 7.86 -24.19 0.30
N ALA A 58 8.15 -22.92 0.54
CA ALA A 58 9.51 -22.41 0.73
C ALA A 58 10.31 -23.17 1.80
N VAL A 59 9.71 -23.46 2.96
CA VAL A 59 10.37 -24.23 4.03
C VAL A 59 10.59 -25.69 3.62
N ARG A 60 9.66 -26.29 2.88
CA ARG A 60 9.82 -27.65 2.32
C ARG A 60 10.94 -27.67 1.28
N ASP A 61 11.00 -26.69 0.39
CA ASP A 61 12.03 -26.55 -0.63
C ASP A 61 13.41 -26.26 -0.02
N LEU A 62 13.49 -25.52 1.10
CA LEU A 62 14.75 -25.34 1.83
C LEU A 62 15.29 -26.67 2.40
N ARG A 63 14.43 -27.64 2.72
CA ARG A 63 14.85 -28.98 3.16
C ARG A 63 15.30 -29.86 1.99
N HIS A 64 14.79 -29.60 0.79
CA HIS A 64 15.11 -30.32 -0.44
C HIS A 64 15.30 -29.32 -1.59
N PRO A 65 16.41 -28.56 -1.59
CA PRO A 65 16.58 -27.45 -2.52
C PRO A 65 16.54 -27.99 -3.95
N PRO A 66 15.57 -27.53 -4.78
CA PRO A 66 15.58 -27.89 -6.18
C PRO A 66 16.88 -27.36 -6.82
N PRO A 67 17.50 -28.11 -7.74
CA PRO A 67 18.67 -27.61 -8.45
C PRO A 67 18.29 -26.30 -9.16
N PRO A 68 19.15 -25.27 -9.12
CA PRO A 68 18.85 -23.99 -9.75
C PRO A 68 18.60 -24.19 -11.25
N GLY A 69 17.34 -24.12 -11.65
CA GLY A 69 16.93 -24.27 -13.04
C GLY A 69 17.37 -23.05 -13.87
N ALA A 70 17.53 -23.25 -15.18
CA ALA A 70 17.86 -22.15 -16.11
C ALA A 70 16.90 -20.95 -16.01
N GLN A 71 15.64 -21.20 -15.62
CA GLN A 71 14.62 -20.16 -15.38
C GLN A 71 14.98 -19.22 -14.22
N ALA A 72 15.68 -19.70 -13.17
CA ALA A 72 16.03 -18.89 -12.01
C ALA A 72 16.97 -17.74 -12.39
N ALA A 73 17.91 -17.98 -13.32
CA ALA A 73 18.80 -16.95 -13.83
C ALA A 73 18.06 -15.88 -14.64
N HIS A 74 17.04 -16.27 -15.41
CA HIS A 74 16.23 -15.34 -16.20
C HIS A 74 15.35 -14.47 -15.29
N VAL A 75 14.77 -15.07 -14.25
CA VAL A 75 13.99 -14.34 -13.24
C VAL A 75 14.86 -13.33 -12.50
N LEU A 76 16.08 -13.72 -12.10
CA LEU A 76 17.02 -12.79 -11.44
C LEU A 76 17.44 -11.63 -12.33
N ALA A 77 17.66 -11.88 -13.61
CA ALA A 77 18.00 -10.83 -14.58
C ALA A 77 16.83 -9.85 -14.77
N ALA A 78 15.58 -10.35 -14.80
CA ALA A 78 14.38 -9.53 -14.95
C ALA A 78 13.93 -8.81 -13.66
N ALA A 79 14.30 -9.33 -12.48
CA ALA A 79 13.80 -8.86 -11.18
C ALA A 79 13.98 -7.35 -10.94
N PRO A 80 15.13 -6.70 -11.23
CA PRO A 80 15.28 -5.26 -10.99
C PRO A 80 14.26 -4.42 -11.75
N ALA A 81 14.03 -4.73 -13.03
CA ALA A 81 13.08 -4.00 -13.87
C ALA A 81 11.63 -4.35 -13.52
N ALA A 82 11.32 -5.64 -13.34
CA ALA A 82 9.98 -6.11 -13.01
C ALA A 82 9.49 -5.54 -11.66
N LEU A 83 10.33 -5.64 -10.62
CA LEU A 83 9.96 -5.18 -9.27
C LEU A 83 9.88 -3.65 -9.20
N SER A 84 10.78 -2.93 -9.87
CA SER A 84 10.72 -1.47 -9.95
C SER A 84 9.47 -1.00 -10.70
N GLY A 85 9.12 -1.68 -11.80
CA GLY A 85 7.89 -1.40 -12.55
C GLY A 85 6.63 -1.67 -11.73
N LEU A 86 6.59 -2.78 -11.00
CA LEU A 86 5.48 -3.13 -10.12
C LEU A 86 5.35 -2.14 -8.96
N ALA A 87 6.46 -1.75 -8.33
CA ALA A 87 6.49 -0.73 -7.28
C ALA A 87 5.99 0.64 -7.79
N LEU A 88 6.42 1.05 -8.99
CA LEU A 88 5.95 2.28 -9.62
C LEU A 88 4.44 2.21 -9.93
N LEU A 89 3.97 1.09 -10.47
CA LEU A 89 2.55 0.88 -10.75
C LEU A 89 1.71 0.96 -9.48
N LEU A 90 2.13 0.28 -8.39
CA LEU A 90 1.46 0.35 -7.09
C LEU A 90 1.44 1.78 -6.55
N LEU A 91 2.56 2.50 -6.62
CA LEU A 91 2.64 3.90 -6.21
C LEU A 91 1.65 4.77 -7.00
N LEU A 92 1.55 4.57 -8.32
CA LEU A 92 0.58 5.29 -9.16
C LEU A 92 -0.86 4.95 -8.81
N ILE A 93 -1.18 3.68 -8.56
CA ILE A 93 -2.51 3.25 -8.15
C ILE A 93 -2.89 3.88 -6.81
N LEU A 94 -1.99 3.85 -5.82
CA LEU A 94 -2.23 4.44 -4.50
C LEU A 94 -2.44 5.96 -4.58
N LEU A 95 -1.59 6.66 -5.34
CA LEU A 95 -1.75 8.10 -5.56
C LEU A 95 -3.06 8.40 -6.31
N ARG A 96 -3.43 7.58 -7.29
CA ARG A 96 -4.67 7.76 -8.06
C ARG A 96 -5.91 7.48 -7.22
N ASP A 97 -5.90 6.44 -6.39
CA ASP A 97 -7.00 6.14 -5.48
C ASP A 97 -7.17 7.27 -4.44
N ALA A 98 -6.06 7.74 -3.88
CA ALA A 98 -6.10 8.87 -2.94
C ALA A 98 -6.55 10.18 -3.61
N LEU A 99 -6.31 10.37 -4.91
CA LEU A 99 -6.88 11.49 -5.66
C LEU A 99 -8.41 11.39 -5.81
N TRP A 100 -8.94 10.18 -5.98
CA TRP A 100 -10.37 9.96 -6.22
C TRP A 100 -11.17 9.96 -4.92
N ARG A 101 -10.62 9.38 -3.86
CA ARG A 101 -11.29 9.20 -2.57
C ARG A 101 -10.85 10.20 -1.50
N GLY A 102 -9.75 10.92 -1.73
CA GLY A 102 -9.02 11.64 -0.68
C GLY A 102 -8.07 10.69 0.09
N PRO A 103 -7.04 11.22 0.78
CA PRO A 103 -6.15 10.41 1.63
C PRO A 103 -6.84 9.86 2.88
N VAL A 104 -8.03 10.41 3.22
CA VAL A 104 -8.87 9.94 4.31
C VAL A 104 -10.29 9.76 3.78
N THR A 105 -10.77 8.52 3.76
CA THR A 105 -12.17 8.23 3.46
C THR A 105 -13.02 8.56 4.68
N LEU A 106 -13.91 9.54 4.54
CA LEU A 106 -14.92 9.86 5.55
C LEU A 106 -16.21 9.13 5.20
N PRO A 107 -16.94 8.57 6.19
CA PRO A 107 -18.30 8.12 5.96
C PRO A 107 -19.14 9.27 5.40
N GLN A 108 -19.95 9.03 4.37
CA GLN A 108 -20.77 10.06 3.72
C GLN A 108 -21.62 10.84 4.73
N ALA A 109 -22.24 10.14 5.68
CA ALA A 109 -23.02 10.77 6.76
C ALA A 109 -22.19 11.71 7.66
N THR A 110 -20.87 11.50 7.75
CA THR A 110 -19.98 12.43 8.45
C THR A 110 -19.70 13.66 7.58
N VAL A 111 -19.51 13.49 6.28
CA VAL A 111 -19.29 14.60 5.33
C VAL A 111 -20.49 15.52 5.30
N ASP A 112 -21.69 14.98 5.13
CA ASP A 112 -22.94 15.76 5.06
C ASP A 112 -23.14 16.63 6.31
N TRP A 113 -22.72 16.13 7.48
CA TRP A 113 -22.86 16.86 8.75
C TRP A 113 -21.70 17.84 9.02
N LEU A 114 -20.48 17.51 8.58
CA LEU A 114 -19.29 18.34 8.78
C LEU A 114 -19.21 19.53 7.83
N LEU A 115 -19.87 19.46 6.66
CA LEU A 115 -19.85 20.56 5.69
C LEU A 115 -20.64 21.77 6.20
N ASP A 116 -21.71 21.53 6.96
CA ASP A 116 -22.61 22.58 7.44
C ASP A 116 -22.22 23.15 8.82
N THR A 117 -21.28 22.53 9.52
CA THR A 117 -20.89 22.95 10.88
C THR A 117 -19.50 23.61 10.91
N PRO A 118 -19.33 24.75 11.62
CA PRO A 118 -18.06 25.45 11.73
C PRO A 118 -17.10 24.73 12.71
N VAL A 119 -16.69 23.51 12.36
CA VAL A 119 -15.78 22.70 13.17
C VAL A 119 -14.37 22.76 12.58
N ASP A 120 -13.35 22.82 13.43
CA ASP A 120 -11.95 22.68 13.02
C ASP A 120 -11.70 21.29 12.41
N ARG A 121 -11.75 21.23 11.08
CA ARG A 121 -11.53 20.02 10.27
C ARG A 121 -10.17 19.38 10.57
N GLY A 122 -9.16 20.18 10.89
CA GLY A 122 -7.80 19.69 11.14
C GLY A 122 -7.72 18.76 12.35
N ARG A 123 -8.42 19.09 13.44
CA ARG A 123 -8.46 18.24 14.64
C ARG A 123 -9.16 16.91 14.41
N LEU A 124 -10.15 16.87 13.53
CA LEU A 124 -10.89 15.64 13.20
C LEU A 124 -10.17 14.76 12.17
N LEU A 125 -9.47 15.36 11.20
CA LEU A 125 -8.81 14.62 10.12
C LEU A 125 -7.45 14.04 10.51
N ARG A 126 -6.66 14.75 11.34
CA ARG A 126 -5.32 14.30 11.77
C ARG A 126 -5.28 12.87 12.35
N PRO A 127 -6.10 12.49 13.34
CA PRO A 127 -6.05 11.14 13.90
C PRO A 127 -6.48 10.08 12.88
N ARG A 128 -7.42 10.39 11.98
CA ARG A 128 -7.84 9.47 10.91
C ARG A 128 -6.78 9.30 9.84
N PHE A 129 -6.07 10.37 9.49
CA PHE A 129 -4.92 10.31 8.59
C PHE A 129 -3.78 9.48 9.17
N ARG A 130 -3.50 9.62 10.47
CA ARG A 130 -2.51 8.77 11.14
C ARG A 130 -2.90 7.29 11.09
N LEU A 131 -4.19 7.00 11.32
CA LEU A 131 -4.71 5.63 11.22
C LEU A 131 -4.60 5.10 9.79
N SER A 132 -4.97 5.87 8.77
CA SER A 132 -4.85 5.44 7.38
C SER A 132 -3.39 5.24 6.96
N ALA A 133 -2.46 6.10 7.43
CA ALA A 133 -1.03 5.92 7.23
C ALA A 133 -0.51 4.64 7.87
N VAL A 134 -0.89 4.35 9.11
CA VAL A 134 -0.53 3.08 9.77
C VAL A 134 -1.08 1.88 9.00
N LEU A 135 -2.36 1.93 8.59
CA LEU A 135 -2.96 0.85 7.81
C LEU A 135 -2.30 0.66 6.44
N ALA A 136 -1.91 1.75 5.77
CA ALA A 136 -1.20 1.70 4.50
C ALA A 136 0.19 1.08 4.67
N VAL A 137 0.93 1.45 5.72
CA VAL A 137 2.24 0.85 6.05
C VAL A 137 2.09 -0.64 6.33
N LEU A 138 1.08 -1.06 7.09
CA LEU A 138 0.80 -2.48 7.35
C LEU A 138 0.41 -3.23 6.07
N ALA A 139 -0.42 -2.63 5.22
CA ALA A 139 -0.78 -3.21 3.92
C ALA A 139 0.45 -3.35 3.02
N GLY A 140 1.33 -2.33 2.97
CA GLY A 140 2.59 -2.36 2.23
C GLY A 140 3.51 -3.47 2.73
N ALA A 141 3.62 -3.64 4.06
CA ALA A 141 4.38 -4.75 4.65
C ALA A 141 3.84 -6.12 4.20
N ALA A 142 2.51 -6.29 4.23
CA ALA A 142 1.86 -7.53 3.78
C ALA A 142 2.09 -7.80 2.27
N VAL A 143 2.00 -6.77 1.43
CA VAL A 143 2.27 -6.88 -0.02
C VAL A 143 3.72 -7.29 -0.28
N GLY A 144 4.67 -6.83 0.53
CA GLY A 144 6.09 -7.21 0.42
C GLY A 144 6.38 -8.68 0.67
N ILE A 145 5.49 -9.40 1.37
CA ILE A 145 5.61 -10.84 1.62
C ILE A 145 5.49 -11.63 0.31
N VAL A 146 4.62 -11.21 -0.60
CA VAL A 146 4.31 -11.94 -1.85
C VAL A 146 5.55 -12.14 -2.73
N PRO A 147 6.30 -11.10 -3.14
CA PRO A 147 7.48 -11.30 -3.97
C PRO A 147 8.60 -12.01 -3.20
N ALA A 148 8.73 -11.79 -1.89
CA ALA A 148 9.70 -12.51 -1.07
C ALA A 148 9.42 -14.02 -1.07
N ALA A 149 8.15 -14.41 -0.87
CA ALA A 149 7.75 -15.81 -0.84
C ALA A 149 7.86 -16.49 -2.22
N ALA A 150 7.50 -15.77 -3.30
CA ALA A 150 7.69 -16.24 -4.67
C ALA A 150 9.16 -16.54 -5.00
N LEU A 151 10.09 -15.70 -4.52
CA LEU A 151 11.53 -15.91 -4.71
C LEU A 151 12.05 -17.12 -3.94
N VAL A 152 11.57 -17.36 -2.72
CA VAL A 152 11.97 -18.55 -1.96
C VAL A 152 11.44 -19.82 -2.62
N ALA A 153 10.20 -19.81 -3.13
CA ALA A 153 9.63 -20.93 -3.89
C ALA A 153 10.41 -21.24 -5.20
N LEU A 154 11.12 -20.25 -5.76
CA LEU A 154 12.00 -20.45 -6.91
C LEU A 154 13.41 -20.95 -6.54
N GLY A 155 13.66 -21.28 -5.26
CA GLY A 155 14.97 -21.71 -4.77
C GLY A 155 16.02 -20.59 -4.74
N LEU A 156 15.61 -19.33 -4.86
CA LEU A 156 16.48 -18.15 -4.85
C LEU A 156 16.73 -17.60 -3.43
N GLY A 157 16.20 -18.29 -2.41
CA GLY A 157 16.42 -17.96 -1.00
C GLY A 157 17.82 -18.32 -0.51
N GLY A 158 18.35 -17.54 0.43
CA GLY A 158 19.64 -17.85 1.08
C GLY A 158 19.66 -19.22 1.75
N ARG A 159 20.87 -19.75 2.01
CA ARG A 159 21.09 -21.13 2.52
C ARG A 159 20.62 -21.37 3.97
N GLY A 160 20.09 -20.36 4.67
CA GLY A 160 19.67 -20.46 6.07
C GLY A 160 18.44 -19.64 6.40
N ALA A 161 17.64 -20.12 7.36
CA ALA A 161 16.39 -19.49 7.79
C ALA A 161 16.58 -18.04 8.27
N GLY A 162 17.70 -17.74 8.94
CA GLY A 162 18.02 -16.38 9.39
C GLY A 162 18.27 -15.39 8.25
N ASP A 163 18.92 -15.83 7.17
CA ASP A 163 19.14 -14.98 5.99
C ASP A 163 17.84 -14.72 5.23
N VAL A 164 16.98 -15.75 5.10
CA VAL A 164 15.64 -15.60 4.51
C VAL A 164 14.82 -14.61 5.33
N LEU A 165 14.77 -14.75 6.66
CA LEU A 165 14.00 -13.85 7.52
C LEU A 165 14.50 -12.40 7.43
N ARG A 166 15.82 -12.16 7.46
CA ARG A 166 16.41 -10.81 7.33
C ARG A 166 16.04 -10.18 5.98
N ARG A 167 16.12 -10.96 4.90
CA ARG A 167 15.82 -10.52 3.54
C ARG A 167 14.33 -10.27 3.31
N THR A 168 13.47 -11.13 3.82
CA THR A 168 12.01 -10.92 3.81
C THR A 168 11.64 -9.69 4.62
N GLY A 169 12.26 -9.49 5.80
CA GLY A 169 12.08 -8.28 6.60
C GLY A 169 12.48 -7.01 5.83
N ALA A 170 13.57 -7.04 5.07
CA ALA A 170 13.98 -5.94 4.21
C ALA A 170 12.96 -5.64 3.10
N ALA A 171 12.45 -6.67 2.41
CA ALA A 171 11.41 -6.52 1.39
C ALA A 171 10.13 -5.91 1.99
N MET A 172 9.67 -6.42 3.15
CA MET A 172 8.52 -5.89 3.86
C MET A 172 8.71 -4.43 4.28
N LEU A 173 9.88 -4.08 4.83
CA LEU A 173 10.19 -2.71 5.25
C LEU A 173 10.20 -1.75 4.06
N SER A 174 10.84 -2.13 2.96
CA SER A 174 10.90 -1.32 1.74
C SER A 174 9.51 -1.05 1.14
N THR A 175 8.64 -2.06 1.06
CA THR A 175 7.26 -1.86 0.57
C THR A 175 6.39 -1.10 1.57
N ALA A 176 6.58 -1.32 2.87
CA ALA A 176 5.90 -0.56 3.92
C ALA A 176 6.23 0.95 3.83
N LEU A 177 7.50 1.30 3.65
CA LEU A 177 7.93 2.68 3.48
C LEU A 177 7.43 3.29 2.17
N LEU A 178 7.39 2.53 1.06
CA LEU A 178 6.80 2.98 -0.20
C LEU A 178 5.32 3.37 -0.03
N PHE A 179 4.55 2.56 0.70
CA PHE A 179 3.15 2.86 1.00
C PHE A 179 3.00 4.06 1.94
N GLY A 180 3.90 4.19 2.92
CA GLY A 180 3.99 5.38 3.78
C GLY A 180 4.24 6.65 2.96
N LEU A 181 5.21 6.60 2.04
CA LEU A 181 5.52 7.69 1.12
C LEU A 181 4.33 8.03 0.22
N ALA A 182 3.65 7.03 -0.34
CA ALA A 182 2.44 7.24 -1.15
C ALA A 182 1.34 7.96 -0.35
N THR A 183 1.14 7.56 0.91
CA THR A 183 0.14 8.17 1.80
C THR A 183 0.54 9.60 2.20
N GLY A 184 1.82 9.84 2.47
CA GLY A 184 2.36 11.18 2.73
C GLY A 184 2.20 12.10 1.53
N ALA A 185 2.55 11.62 0.33
CA ALA A 185 2.38 12.35 -0.93
C ALA A 185 0.90 12.67 -1.20
N ALA A 186 -0.02 11.75 -0.91
CA ALA A 186 -1.45 12.02 -1.01
C ALA A 186 -1.90 13.16 -0.07
N GLY A 187 -1.41 13.20 1.17
CA GLY A 187 -1.67 14.31 2.09
C GLY A 187 -1.11 15.65 1.59
N VAL A 188 0.06 15.64 0.95
CA VAL A 188 0.64 16.85 0.31
C VAL A 188 -0.22 17.30 -0.88
N ILE A 189 -0.72 16.38 -1.70
CA ILE A 189 -1.58 16.72 -2.83
C ILE A 189 -2.90 17.34 -2.36
N GLU A 190 -3.48 16.83 -1.26
CA GLU A 190 -4.68 17.43 -0.66
C GLU A 190 -4.41 18.86 -0.15
N ARG A 191 -3.25 19.10 0.47
CA ARG A 191 -2.86 20.43 0.97
C ARG A 191 -2.59 21.43 -0.16
N TYR A 192 -2.09 20.97 -1.31
CA TYR A 192 -1.67 21.83 -2.42
C TYR A 192 -2.42 21.49 -3.71
N PRO A 193 -3.54 22.19 -4.02
CA PRO A 193 -4.37 21.92 -5.21
C PRO A 193 -3.60 21.99 -6.54
N ALA A 194 -2.51 22.75 -6.59
CA ALA A 194 -1.64 22.85 -7.77
C ALA A 194 -0.97 21.50 -8.12
N SER A 195 -0.66 20.68 -7.12
CA SER A 195 -0.03 19.36 -7.27
C SER A 195 -0.89 18.38 -8.07
N TRP A 196 -2.21 18.58 -8.05
CA TRP A 196 -3.15 17.79 -8.83
C TRP A 196 -2.81 17.84 -10.34
N ARG A 197 -2.51 19.04 -10.88
CA ARG A 197 -2.24 19.21 -12.33
C ARG A 197 -0.96 18.50 -12.73
N TRP A 198 0.05 18.58 -11.86
CA TRP A 198 1.30 17.86 -12.01
C TRP A 198 1.08 16.35 -12.04
N LEU A 199 0.31 15.80 -11.10
CA LEU A 199 0.04 14.37 -11.06
C LEU A 199 -0.74 13.88 -12.30
N ARG A 200 -1.76 14.63 -12.77
CA ARG A 200 -2.47 14.32 -14.03
C ARG A 200 -1.51 14.31 -15.24
N ARG A 201 -0.55 15.22 -15.32
CA ARG A 201 0.46 15.27 -16.39
C ARG A 201 1.53 14.19 -16.25
N ALA A 202 1.91 13.84 -15.02
CA ALA A 202 2.91 12.82 -14.74
C ALA A 202 2.39 11.39 -14.92
N THR A 203 1.08 11.16 -14.77
CA THR A 203 0.46 9.82 -14.89
C THR A 203 0.78 9.13 -16.23
N PRO A 204 0.58 9.74 -17.41
CA PRO A 204 0.93 9.08 -18.68
C PRO A 204 2.43 8.82 -18.81
N ALA A 205 3.28 9.74 -18.34
CA ALA A 205 4.73 9.55 -18.34
C ALA A 205 5.13 8.37 -17.43
N ALA A 206 4.56 8.28 -16.24
CA ALA A 206 4.83 7.21 -15.29
C ALA A 206 4.28 5.85 -15.77
N ALA A 207 3.13 5.85 -16.46
CA ALA A 207 2.61 4.65 -17.13
C ALA A 207 3.54 4.21 -18.27
N ALA A 208 4.05 5.15 -19.07
CA ALA A 208 5.03 4.85 -20.11
C ALA A 208 6.35 4.31 -19.53
N VAL A 209 6.84 4.87 -18.43
CA VAL A 209 8.01 4.35 -17.70
C VAL A 209 7.72 2.95 -17.17
N THR A 210 6.54 2.69 -16.62
CA THR A 210 6.13 1.35 -16.17
C THR A 210 6.12 0.35 -17.33
N ALA A 211 5.59 0.73 -18.49
CA ALA A 211 5.61 -0.09 -19.70
C ALA A 211 7.04 -0.33 -20.20
N GLY A 212 7.90 0.70 -20.16
CA GLY A 212 9.33 0.58 -20.48
C GLY A 212 10.06 -0.39 -19.54
N LEU A 213 9.78 -0.33 -18.24
CA LEU A 213 10.31 -1.27 -17.25
C LEU A 213 9.80 -2.70 -17.49
N ALA A 214 8.54 -2.88 -17.90
CA ALA A 214 8.03 -4.18 -18.31
C ALA A 214 8.74 -4.72 -19.57
N GLY A 215 8.99 -3.85 -20.56
CA GLY A 215 9.79 -4.19 -21.74
C GLY A 215 11.23 -4.57 -21.39
N LEU A 216 11.87 -3.83 -20.48
CA LEU A 216 13.20 -4.16 -19.97
C LEU A 216 13.22 -5.48 -19.20
N ALA A 217 12.18 -5.77 -18.42
CA ALA A 217 12.04 -7.04 -17.72
C ALA A 217 11.88 -8.21 -18.71
N ALA A 218 11.09 -8.04 -19.77
CA ALA A 218 10.93 -9.03 -20.83
C ALA A 218 12.25 -9.25 -21.59
N TRP A 219 12.97 -8.18 -21.93
CA TRP A 219 14.29 -8.27 -22.55
C TRP A 219 15.28 -9.01 -21.65
N ALA A 220 15.28 -8.71 -20.35
CA ALA A 220 16.14 -9.36 -19.38
C ALA A 220 15.74 -10.81 -19.03
N ALA A 221 14.51 -11.21 -19.32
CA ALA A 221 14.10 -12.61 -19.24
C ALA A 221 14.59 -13.42 -20.45
N LEU A 222 14.84 -12.76 -21.59
CA LEU A 222 15.32 -13.36 -22.84
C LEU A 222 16.85 -13.31 -22.98
N GLY A 223 17.53 -12.47 -22.18
CA GLY A 223 18.98 -12.29 -22.23
C GLY A 223 19.51 -11.55 -21.01
N ARG A 224 20.81 -11.25 -20.97
CA ARG A 224 21.42 -10.53 -19.83
C ARG A 224 21.63 -9.06 -20.18
N PRO A 225 20.83 -8.12 -19.64
CA PRO A 225 21.09 -6.71 -19.85
C PRO A 225 22.42 -6.32 -19.17
N PRO A 226 23.08 -5.25 -19.61
CA PRO A 226 24.26 -4.73 -18.91
C PRO A 226 23.92 -4.42 -17.44
N ALA A 227 24.80 -4.78 -16.51
CA ALA A 227 24.60 -4.56 -15.07
C ALA A 227 24.37 -3.08 -14.72
N ALA A 228 24.89 -2.16 -15.54
CA ALA A 228 24.64 -0.72 -15.42
C ALA A 228 23.14 -0.38 -15.56
N VAL A 229 22.40 -1.05 -16.45
CA VAL A 229 20.96 -0.81 -16.66
C VAL A 229 20.18 -1.19 -15.39
N ALA A 230 20.48 -2.36 -14.81
CA ALA A 230 19.85 -2.79 -13.56
C ALA A 230 20.14 -1.80 -12.42
N THR A 231 21.37 -1.28 -12.34
CA THR A 231 21.76 -0.29 -11.34
C THR A 231 20.98 1.02 -11.52
N VAL A 232 20.92 1.56 -12.74
CA VAL A 232 20.15 2.80 -13.03
C VAL A 232 18.68 2.61 -12.68
N VAL A 233 18.09 1.46 -13.03
CA VAL A 233 16.69 1.15 -12.69
C VAL A 233 16.47 1.15 -11.17
N LEU A 234 17.32 0.47 -10.41
CA LEU A 234 17.21 0.39 -8.95
C LEU A 234 17.45 1.73 -8.23
N TRP A 235 18.12 2.68 -8.90
CA TRP A 235 18.38 4.02 -8.38
C TRP A 235 17.52 5.12 -9.02
N SER A 236 16.57 4.75 -9.88
CA SER A 236 15.75 5.70 -10.64
C SER A 236 14.74 6.47 -9.78
N GLY A 237 14.46 6.03 -8.55
CA GLY A 237 13.58 6.72 -7.61
C GLY A 237 13.04 5.81 -6.50
N PRO A 238 12.03 6.27 -5.75
CA PRO A 238 11.45 5.52 -4.62
C PRO A 238 10.96 4.12 -4.99
N TRP A 239 10.45 3.93 -6.20
CA TRP A 239 10.02 2.62 -6.70
C TRP A 239 11.20 1.65 -6.91
N GLY A 240 12.36 2.16 -7.37
CA GLY A 240 13.59 1.38 -7.53
C GLY A 240 14.21 1.05 -6.17
N TRP A 241 14.22 2.02 -5.25
CA TRP A 241 14.71 1.82 -3.89
C TRP A 241 13.91 0.73 -3.16
N ALA A 242 12.59 0.74 -3.33
CA ALA A 242 11.71 -0.27 -2.75
C ALA A 242 11.99 -1.68 -3.29
N ALA A 243 12.41 -1.79 -4.57
CA ALA A 243 12.76 -3.06 -5.19
C ALA A 243 14.09 -3.65 -4.68
N GLN A 244 15.03 -2.83 -4.19
CA GLN A 244 16.37 -3.30 -3.83
C GLN A 244 16.37 -4.37 -2.73
N GLY A 245 15.51 -4.25 -1.71
CA GLY A 245 15.40 -5.24 -0.63
C GLY A 245 14.99 -6.62 -1.15
N THR A 246 14.03 -6.64 -2.08
CA THR A 246 13.53 -7.87 -2.72
C THR A 246 14.55 -8.44 -3.72
N VAL A 247 15.26 -7.61 -4.48
CA VAL A 247 16.35 -8.06 -5.36
C VAL A 247 17.50 -8.66 -4.55
N ALA A 248 17.91 -8.02 -3.46
CA ALA A 248 18.90 -8.56 -2.53
C ALA A 248 18.40 -9.88 -1.91
N ALA A 249 17.09 -9.98 -1.62
CA ALA A 249 16.47 -11.19 -1.10
C ALA A 249 16.64 -12.38 -2.05
N ALA A 250 16.44 -12.14 -3.34
CA ALA A 250 16.61 -13.11 -4.42
C ALA A 250 18.08 -13.54 -4.65
N GLY A 251 19.06 -12.89 -4.00
CA GLY A 251 20.47 -13.09 -4.31
C GLY A 251 20.96 -12.28 -5.52
N GLY A 252 20.18 -11.30 -5.99
CA GLY A 252 20.62 -10.33 -7.00
C GLY A 252 21.57 -9.26 -6.44
N SER A 253 22.25 -8.54 -7.33
CA SER A 253 23.20 -7.50 -6.97
C SER A 253 22.49 -6.20 -6.57
N ALA A 254 22.23 -6.04 -5.27
CA ALA A 254 21.73 -4.79 -4.68
C ALA A 254 22.45 -4.50 -3.34
N PRO A 255 23.78 -4.26 -3.35
CA PRO A 255 24.57 -4.15 -2.12
C PRO A 255 24.20 -2.95 -1.24
N LEU A 256 23.63 -1.90 -1.86
CA LEU A 256 23.26 -0.65 -1.21
C LEU A 256 21.78 -0.60 -0.79
N TRP A 257 21.09 -1.74 -0.74
CA TRP A 257 19.69 -1.80 -0.33
C TRP A 257 19.42 -1.14 1.05
N PRO A 258 20.31 -1.19 2.07
CA PRO A 258 20.03 -0.51 3.33
C PRO A 258 19.98 1.01 3.17
N ALA A 259 20.84 1.58 2.31
CA ALA A 259 20.82 3.01 2.00
C ALA A 259 19.55 3.38 1.23
N ALA A 260 19.13 2.54 0.29
CA ALA A 260 17.88 2.73 -0.44
C ALA A 260 16.64 2.69 0.47
N THR A 261 16.60 1.76 1.44
CA THR A 261 15.54 1.71 2.46
C THR A 261 15.59 2.94 3.37
N ALA A 262 16.79 3.42 3.74
CA ALA A 262 16.94 4.65 4.52
C ALA A 262 16.46 5.91 3.76
N LEU A 263 16.57 5.94 2.43
CA LEU A 263 16.04 7.05 1.62
C LEU A 263 14.50 7.05 1.49
N LEU A 264 13.83 5.94 1.83
CA LEU A 264 12.37 5.84 1.81
C LEU A 264 11.69 6.30 3.10
N GLY A 265 12.40 6.34 4.23
CA GLY A 265 11.88 6.67 5.57
C GLY A 265 12.35 8.02 6.07
#